data_AF-T0XY27-F1
#
_entry.id   AF-T0XY27-F1
#
_cell.length_a   1.000
_cell.length_b   1.000
_cell.length_c   1.000
_cell.angle_alpha   90.00
_cell.angle_beta   90.00
_cell.angle_gamma   90.00
#
_symmetry.space_group_name_H-M   'P 1'
#
loop_
_entity.id
_entity.type
_entity.pdbx_description
1 polymer ?
#
loop_
_entity_poly.entity_id
_entity_poly.type
_entity_poly.pdbx_seq_one_letter_code
_entity_poly.pdbx_strand_id
1 'polypeptide(L)'
;MAMKTAEDLRNLVKSVRDQSFLYEKREPVDRNWHQYDQAQVNEIADVLETIRDVVNIVSSRIPEEKRGAGRPPVPAPDIVKVMLMQAYFGIPNRVAQGFLRLFGEKLGISSEFSYKTIERGYDPERSKKLLDEVLRIMNESGNPLEKIFSTDGTGDPNTMKVNYESKRSQQRIEKEKNKDKSESDAFPHTKGKHDFQYSSFS
;
A
#
# COMPACT_ATOMS: atom_id res chain seq x y z
N MET A 1 -9.23 -8.56 -31.71
CA MET A 1 -9.86 -7.36 -31.09
C MET A 1 -9.67 -6.20 -32.05
N ALA A 2 -10.74 -5.53 -32.47
CA ALA A 2 -10.62 -4.33 -33.31
C ALA A 2 -9.89 -3.23 -32.52
N MET A 3 -8.90 -2.58 -33.13
CA MET A 3 -8.21 -1.45 -32.51
C MET A 3 -9.20 -0.30 -32.38
N LYS A 4 -9.60 0.04 -31.14
CA LYS A 4 -10.40 1.23 -30.86
C LYS A 4 -9.59 2.46 -31.27
N THR A 5 -10.18 3.28 -32.12
CA THR A 5 -9.56 4.50 -32.63
C THR A 5 -9.71 5.65 -31.64
N ALA A 6 -8.93 6.72 -31.81
CA ALA A 6 -9.01 7.91 -30.96
C ALA A 6 -10.39 8.58 -31.00
N GLU A 7 -11.15 8.40 -32.08
CA GLU A 7 -12.51 8.90 -32.25
C GLU A 7 -13.52 8.15 -31.39
N ASP A 8 -13.38 6.82 -31.27
CA ASP A 8 -14.21 5.99 -30.41
C ASP A 8 -14.10 6.42 -28.93
N LEU A 9 -12.88 6.77 -28.51
CA LEU A 9 -12.62 7.24 -27.15
C LEU A 9 -13.21 8.63 -26.90
N ARG A 10 -13.15 9.54 -27.88
CA ARG A 10 -13.78 10.87 -27.78
C ARG A 10 -15.31 10.76 -27.68
N ASN A 11 -15.91 9.88 -28.48
CA ASN A 11 -17.35 9.63 -28.46
C ASN A 11 -17.79 9.00 -27.13
N LEU A 12 -17.00 8.10 -26.57
CA LEU A 12 -17.22 7.51 -25.24
C LEU A 12 -17.17 8.57 -24.13
N VAL A 13 -16.15 9.43 -24.13
CA VAL A 13 -16.03 10.50 -23.13
C VAL A 13 -17.20 11.47 -23.22
N LYS A 14 -17.65 11.78 -24.45
CA LYS A 14 -18.81 12.63 -24.68
C LYS A 14 -20.09 12.00 -24.13
N SER A 15 -20.37 10.73 -24.41
CA SER A 15 -21.57 10.04 -23.89
C SER A 15 -21.58 9.89 -22.37
N VAL A 16 -20.41 9.69 -21.76
CA VAL A 16 -20.27 9.68 -20.29
C VAL A 16 -20.55 11.08 -19.71
N ARG A 17 -20.06 12.14 -20.34
CA ARG A 17 -20.29 13.53 -19.90
C ARG A 17 -21.75 13.96 -20.05
N ASP A 18 -22.39 13.51 -21.13
CA ASP A 18 -23.78 13.81 -21.45
C ASP A 18 -24.77 12.89 -20.70
N GLN A 19 -24.28 12.03 -19.80
CA GLN A 19 -25.05 11.03 -19.02
C GLN A 19 -25.88 10.05 -19.88
N SER A 20 -25.61 9.99 -21.18
CA SER A 20 -26.28 9.10 -22.14
C SER A 20 -25.61 7.73 -22.23
N PHE A 21 -24.46 7.56 -21.58
CA PHE A 21 -23.77 6.28 -21.51
C PHE A 21 -24.59 5.26 -20.68
N LEU A 22 -25.04 4.19 -21.33
CA LEU A 22 -25.75 3.10 -20.68
C LEU A 22 -24.76 2.28 -19.85
N TYR A 23 -24.76 2.51 -18.54
CA TYR A 23 -24.05 1.63 -17.62
C TYR A 23 -24.82 0.33 -17.47
N GLU A 24 -24.25 -0.76 -17.95
CA GLU A 24 -24.72 -2.10 -17.62
C GLU A 24 -24.53 -2.30 -16.11
N LYS A 25 -25.63 -2.48 -15.38
CA LYS A 25 -25.56 -2.87 -13.98
C LYS A 25 -24.91 -4.24 -13.93
N ARG A 26 -23.80 -4.34 -13.22
CA ARG A 26 -23.22 -5.64 -12.87
C ARG A 26 -24.27 -6.41 -12.08
N GLU A 27 -24.47 -7.68 -12.44
CA GLU A 27 -25.35 -8.54 -11.65
C GLU A 27 -24.85 -8.58 -10.20
N PRO A 28 -25.75 -8.49 -9.22
CA PRO A 28 -25.38 -8.61 -7.83
C PRO A 28 -24.84 -10.03 -7.61
N VAL A 29 -23.56 -10.13 -7.24
CA VAL A 29 -22.97 -11.40 -6.83
C VAL A 29 -23.59 -11.78 -5.49
N ASP A 30 -24.13 -13.00 -5.38
CA ASP A 30 -24.59 -13.53 -4.10
C ASP A 30 -23.39 -13.66 -3.15
N ARG A 31 -23.43 -12.92 -2.04
CA ARG A 31 -22.35 -12.89 -1.06
C ARG A 31 -22.76 -13.70 0.14
N ASN A 32 -21.93 -14.68 0.48
CA ASN A 32 -22.08 -15.42 1.72
C ASN A 32 -21.64 -14.55 2.91
N TRP A 33 -22.58 -13.82 3.49
CA TRP A 33 -22.33 -12.94 4.64
C TRP A 33 -21.79 -13.70 5.86
N HIS A 34 -22.24 -14.95 6.07
CA HIS A 34 -21.75 -15.76 7.17
C HIS A 34 -20.25 -16.05 7.05
N GLN A 35 -19.77 -16.37 5.83
CA GLN A 35 -18.34 -16.56 5.59
C GLN A 35 -17.56 -15.26 5.75
N TYR A 36 -18.12 -14.13 5.34
CA TYR A 36 -17.50 -12.81 5.52
C TYR A 36 -17.35 -12.46 7.01
N ASP A 37 -18.41 -12.64 7.80
CA ASP A 37 -18.38 -12.36 9.23
C ASP A 37 -17.36 -13.24 9.96
N GLN A 38 -17.30 -14.53 9.60
CA GLN A 38 -16.30 -15.45 10.14
C GLN A 38 -14.87 -15.03 9.77
N ALA A 39 -14.64 -14.60 8.52
CA ALA A 39 -13.34 -14.09 8.10
C ALA A 39 -12.94 -12.83 8.87
N GLN A 40 -13.89 -11.92 9.12
CA GLN A 40 -13.64 -10.69 9.88
C GLN A 40 -13.32 -10.99 11.36
N VAL A 41 -14.00 -11.96 11.96
CA VAL A 41 -13.71 -12.39 13.34
C VAL A 41 -12.31 -12.98 13.46
N ASN A 42 -11.87 -13.74 12.45
CA ASN A 42 -10.58 -14.43 12.47
C ASN A 42 -9.42 -13.63 11.88
N GLU A 43 -9.69 -12.47 11.28
CA GLU A 43 -8.72 -11.68 10.51
C GLU A 43 -7.38 -11.48 11.22
N ILE A 44 -7.41 -11.02 12.48
CA ILE A 44 -6.20 -10.75 13.25
C ILE A 44 -5.38 -12.04 13.46
N ALA A 45 -6.04 -13.14 13.80
CA ALA A 45 -5.38 -14.42 14.02
C ALA A 45 -4.74 -14.93 12.72
N ASP A 46 -5.51 -14.90 11.63
CA ASP A 46 -5.09 -15.38 10.31
C ASP A 46 -3.92 -14.54 9.78
N VAL A 47 -3.93 -13.21 9.97
CA VAL A 47 -2.82 -12.33 9.56
C VAL A 47 -1.56 -12.64 10.36
N LEU A 48 -1.64 -12.77 11.69
CA LEU A 48 -0.47 -13.06 12.52
C LEU A 48 0.13 -14.44 12.20
N GLU A 49 -0.73 -15.44 11.95
CA GLU A 49 -0.29 -16.78 11.54
C GLU A 49 0.33 -16.77 10.14
N THR A 50 -0.25 -16.02 9.20
CA THR A 50 0.32 -15.81 7.86
C THR A 50 1.70 -15.15 7.94
N ILE A 51 1.86 -14.10 8.75
CA ILE A 51 3.15 -13.43 8.97
C ILE A 51 4.18 -14.44 9.50
N ARG A 52 3.81 -15.24 10.51
CA ARG A 52 4.70 -16.27 11.06
C ARG A 52 5.15 -17.24 9.97
N ASP A 53 4.20 -17.80 9.25
CA ASP A 53 4.44 -18.92 8.34
C ASP A 53 5.24 -18.46 7.11
N VAL A 54 4.89 -17.32 6.52
CA VAL A 54 5.63 -16.74 5.39
C VAL A 54 7.06 -16.41 5.81
N VAL A 55 7.28 -15.74 6.94
CA VAL A 55 8.63 -15.39 7.39
C VAL A 55 9.45 -16.63 7.73
N ASN A 56 8.84 -17.68 8.30
CA ASN A 56 9.53 -18.94 8.57
C ASN A 56 9.93 -19.65 7.27
N ILE A 57 9.07 -19.67 6.25
CA ILE A 57 9.39 -20.20 4.91
C ILE A 57 10.58 -19.43 4.33
N VAL A 58 10.56 -18.11 4.38
CA VAL A 58 11.66 -17.26 3.91
C VAL A 58 12.95 -17.54 4.66
N SER A 59 12.89 -17.60 6.00
CA SER A 59 14.06 -17.87 6.84
C SER A 59 14.68 -19.22 6.56
N SER A 60 13.90 -20.22 6.14
CA SER A 60 14.42 -21.54 5.77
C SER A 60 15.17 -21.54 4.43
N ARG A 61 14.86 -20.59 3.54
CA ARG A 61 15.50 -20.44 2.22
C ARG A 61 16.80 -19.64 2.27
N ILE A 62 16.90 -18.69 3.21
CA ILE A 62 18.05 -17.79 3.32
C ILE A 62 19.04 -18.38 4.34
N PRO A 63 20.26 -18.75 3.93
CA PRO A 63 21.25 -19.27 4.86
C PRO A 63 21.66 -18.20 5.87
N GLU A 64 21.80 -18.60 7.14
CA GLU A 64 22.33 -17.70 8.17
C GLU A 64 23.81 -17.38 7.89
N GLU A 65 24.13 -16.09 7.84
CA GLU A 65 25.51 -15.63 7.75
C GLU A 65 26.23 -15.89 9.09
N LYS A 66 27.31 -16.66 9.06
CA LYS A 66 28.13 -16.95 10.25
C LYS A 66 28.74 -15.66 10.78
N ARG A 67 28.43 -15.30 12.02
CA ARG A 67 28.96 -14.10 12.69
C ARG A 67 30.13 -14.40 13.62
N GLY A 68 30.96 -13.37 13.80
CA GLY A 68 32.10 -13.39 14.72
C GLY A 68 31.70 -13.38 16.20
N ALA A 69 32.71 -13.33 17.08
CA ALA A 69 32.52 -13.42 18.52
C ALA A 69 31.71 -12.24 19.11
N GLY A 70 30.79 -12.54 20.04
CA GLY A 70 29.96 -11.54 20.73
C GLY A 70 28.65 -12.10 21.26
N ARG A 71 27.80 -11.23 21.83
CA ARG A 71 26.43 -11.60 22.24
C ARG A 71 25.61 -11.98 21.00
N PRO A 72 24.89 -13.11 21.02
CA PRO A 72 24.05 -13.50 19.89
C PRO A 72 23.00 -12.39 19.64
N PRO A 73 22.95 -11.84 18.43
CA PRO A 73 21.97 -10.83 18.08
C PRO A 73 20.59 -11.46 17.99
N VAL A 74 19.54 -10.67 18.24
CA VAL A 74 18.16 -11.09 17.99
C VAL A 74 18.03 -11.52 16.52
N PRO A 75 17.43 -12.69 16.23
CA PRO A 75 17.24 -13.19 14.88
C PRO A 75 16.55 -12.16 13.99
N ALA A 76 17.07 -11.95 12.78
CA ALA A 76 16.45 -11.05 11.81
C ALA A 76 14.99 -11.46 11.45
N PRO A 77 14.64 -12.76 11.31
CA PRO A 77 13.26 -13.18 11.08
C PRO A 77 12.28 -12.69 12.14
N ASP A 78 12.66 -12.74 13.42
CA ASP A 78 11.79 -12.31 14.52
C ASP A 78 11.55 -10.81 14.51
N ILE A 79 12.56 -10.03 14.13
CA ILE A 79 12.41 -8.57 13.95
C ILE A 79 11.45 -8.28 12.80
N VAL A 80 11.59 -8.99 11.67
CA VAL A 80 10.71 -8.82 10.50
C VAL A 80 9.27 -9.17 10.83
N LYS A 81 9.00 -10.25 11.58
CA LYS A 81 7.65 -10.59 12.05
C LYS A 81 7.02 -9.45 12.84
N VAL A 82 7.77 -8.84 13.75
CA VAL A 82 7.28 -7.69 14.53
C VAL A 82 7.08 -6.45 13.67
N MET A 83 7.95 -6.20 12.68
CA MET A 83 7.79 -5.09 11.74
C MET A 83 6.54 -5.24 10.86
N LEU A 84 6.23 -6.45 10.40
CA LEU A 84 5.03 -6.73 9.62
C LEU A 84 3.76 -6.59 10.47
N MET A 85 3.78 -7.14 11.69
CA MET A 85 2.71 -6.92 12.66
C MET A 85 2.50 -5.42 12.95
N GLN A 86 3.60 -4.68 13.13
CA GLN A 86 3.57 -3.24 13.35
C GLN A 86 2.92 -2.50 12.18
N ALA A 87 3.25 -2.88 10.94
CA ALA A 87 2.66 -2.31 9.74
C ALA A 87 1.15 -2.61 9.65
N TYR A 88 0.74 -3.84 9.98
CA TYR A 88 -0.67 -4.23 9.99
C TYR A 88 -1.51 -3.40 10.97
N PHE A 89 -1.04 -3.23 12.22
CA PHE A 89 -1.76 -2.44 13.21
C PHE A 89 -1.55 -0.91 13.09
N GLY A 90 -0.60 -0.45 12.27
CA GLY A 90 -0.27 0.96 12.14
C GLY A 90 0.28 1.60 13.42
N ILE A 91 1.02 0.82 14.24
CA ILE A 91 1.48 1.25 15.58
C ILE A 91 2.95 1.73 15.59
N PRO A 92 3.36 2.59 16.55
CA PRO A 92 4.76 2.99 16.70
C PRO A 92 5.62 1.92 17.41
N ASN A 93 6.94 1.96 17.20
CA ASN A 93 7.91 0.96 17.73
C ASN A 93 7.78 0.67 19.23
N ARG A 94 7.49 1.70 20.05
CA ARG A 94 7.33 1.54 21.51
C ARG A 94 6.10 0.70 21.87
N VAL A 95 5.00 0.91 21.15
CA VAL A 95 3.76 0.14 21.32
C VAL A 95 3.94 -1.26 20.74
N ALA A 96 4.68 -1.40 19.64
CA ALA A 96 5.02 -2.69 19.04
C ALA A 96 5.77 -3.62 20.01
N GLN A 97 6.61 -3.09 20.92
CA GLN A 97 7.19 -3.89 22.00
C GLN A 97 6.13 -4.46 22.95
N GLY A 98 5.09 -3.69 23.28
CA GLY A 98 3.96 -4.19 24.07
C GLY A 98 3.17 -5.27 23.33
N PHE A 99 2.97 -5.09 22.03
CA PHE A 99 2.30 -6.08 21.17
C PHE A 99 3.14 -7.36 21.00
N LEU A 100 4.47 -7.26 20.93
CA LEU A 100 5.35 -8.42 20.92
C LEU A 100 5.14 -9.30 22.16
N ARG A 101 4.94 -8.68 23.33
CA ARG A 101 4.64 -9.41 24.56
C ARG A 101 3.28 -10.13 24.53
N LEU A 102 2.29 -9.56 23.83
CA LEU A 102 0.95 -10.14 23.71
C LEU A 102 0.85 -11.22 22.63
N PHE A 103 1.48 -10.99 21.48
CA PHE A 103 1.34 -11.79 20.26
C PHE A 103 2.59 -12.60 19.90
N GLY A 104 3.64 -12.55 20.71
CA GLY A 104 4.91 -13.25 20.45
C GLY A 104 4.73 -14.75 20.23
N GLU A 105 3.86 -15.39 21.00
CA GLU A 105 3.52 -16.81 20.83
C GLU A 105 2.88 -17.09 19.47
N LYS A 106 1.91 -16.26 19.05
CA LYS A 106 1.26 -16.37 17.75
C LYS A 106 2.22 -16.16 16.58
N LEU A 107 3.18 -15.25 16.74
CA LEU A 107 4.28 -15.02 15.80
C LEU A 107 5.38 -16.09 15.85
N GLY A 108 5.34 -17.01 16.83
CA GLY A 108 6.39 -18.01 17.03
C GLY A 108 7.74 -17.39 17.41
N ILE A 109 7.72 -16.31 18.20
CA ILE A 109 8.92 -15.62 18.71
C ILE A 109 9.15 -16.09 20.15
N SER A 110 10.31 -16.69 20.41
CA SER A 110 10.63 -17.27 21.72
C SER A 110 11.21 -16.27 22.72
N SER A 111 11.78 -15.16 22.23
CA SER A 111 12.44 -14.16 23.07
C SER A 111 11.90 -12.76 22.86
N GLU A 112 11.58 -12.07 23.94
CA GLU A 112 11.24 -10.64 23.91
C GLU A 112 12.49 -9.78 23.64
N PHE A 113 12.27 -8.63 22.99
CA PHE A 113 13.31 -7.62 22.78
C PHE A 113 12.74 -6.21 22.83
N SER A 114 13.61 -5.23 23.05
CA SER A 114 13.20 -3.84 23.23
C SER A 114 12.81 -3.16 21.92
N TYR A 115 12.06 -2.07 22.02
CA TYR A 115 11.70 -1.23 20.87
C TYR A 115 12.93 -0.72 20.10
N LYS A 116 14.09 -0.59 20.75
CA LYS A 116 15.35 -0.23 20.09
C LYS A 116 15.90 -1.32 19.17
N THR A 117 15.53 -2.58 19.40
CA THR A 117 15.84 -3.66 18.47
C THR A 117 14.93 -3.61 17.25
N ILE A 118 13.64 -3.29 17.43
CA ILE A 118 12.68 -3.05 16.34
C ILE A 118 13.16 -1.88 15.46
N GLU A 119 13.57 -0.77 16.08
CA GLU A 119 14.10 0.42 15.39
C GLU A 119 15.33 0.09 14.54
N ARG A 120 16.23 -0.77 15.03
CA ARG A 120 17.39 -1.24 14.25
C ARG A 120 17.01 -2.19 13.11
N GLY A 121 15.77 -2.70 13.09
CA GLY A 121 15.24 -3.50 11.99
C GLY A 121 15.03 -2.70 10.71
N TYR A 122 14.89 -1.38 10.78
CA TYR A 122 14.80 -0.51 9.59
C TYR A 122 16.12 -0.37 8.84
N ASP A 123 17.23 -0.85 9.41
CA ASP A 123 18.51 -0.92 8.72
C ASP A 123 18.42 -1.93 7.54
N PRO A 124 18.64 -1.47 6.28
CA PRO A 124 18.52 -2.32 5.10
C PRO A 124 19.40 -3.57 5.16
N GLU A 125 20.59 -3.50 5.77
CA GLU A 125 21.50 -4.65 5.85
C GLU A 125 20.89 -5.83 6.61
N ARG A 126 19.97 -5.55 7.53
CA ARG A 126 19.43 -6.55 8.46
C ARG A 126 18.13 -7.19 7.96
N SER A 127 17.24 -6.40 7.37
CA SER A 127 15.85 -6.84 7.13
C SER A 127 15.47 -6.85 5.65
N LYS A 128 16.18 -6.14 4.77
CA LYS A 128 15.78 -5.94 3.37
C LYS A 128 15.64 -7.27 2.62
N LYS A 129 16.66 -8.13 2.68
CA LYS A 129 16.65 -9.44 1.99
C LYS A 129 15.43 -10.30 2.39
N LEU A 130 15.10 -10.30 3.69
CA LEU A 130 13.95 -11.04 4.21
C LEU A 130 12.63 -10.42 3.72
N LEU A 131 12.49 -9.09 3.82
CA LEU A 131 11.28 -8.38 3.41
C LEU A 131 11.02 -8.51 1.90
N ASP A 132 12.05 -8.37 1.06
CA ASP A 132 11.95 -8.53 -0.40
C ASP A 132 11.44 -9.94 -0.76
N GLU A 133 11.97 -10.97 -0.10
CA GLU A 133 11.55 -12.36 -0.30
C GLU A 133 10.13 -12.62 0.22
N VAL A 134 9.76 -12.04 1.37
CA VAL A 134 8.39 -12.11 1.93
C VAL A 134 7.39 -11.52 0.94
N LEU A 135 7.67 -10.32 0.42
CA LEU A 135 6.82 -9.67 -0.59
C LEU A 135 6.73 -10.50 -1.86
N ARG A 136 7.84 -11.10 -2.31
CA ARG A 136 7.85 -11.99 -3.48
C ARG A 136 6.92 -13.19 -3.27
N ILE A 137 7.04 -13.90 -2.15
CA ILE A 137 6.20 -15.08 -1.86
C ILE A 137 4.72 -14.70 -1.80
N MET A 138 4.37 -13.59 -1.13
CA MET A 138 2.98 -13.13 -1.04
C MET A 138 2.41 -12.84 -2.44
N ASN A 139 3.15 -12.11 -3.27
CA ASN A 139 2.72 -11.82 -4.63
C ASN A 139 2.62 -13.08 -5.52
N GLU A 140 3.59 -13.99 -5.44
CA GLU A 140 3.54 -15.26 -6.17
C GLU A 140 2.34 -16.12 -5.79
N SER A 141 1.95 -16.11 -4.52
CA SER A 141 0.78 -16.86 -4.03
C SER A 141 -0.56 -16.24 -4.44
N GLY A 142 -0.64 -14.91 -4.51
CA GLY A 142 -1.85 -14.17 -4.85
C GLY A 142 -2.11 -14.08 -6.37
N ASN A 143 -1.06 -13.87 -7.17
CA ASN A 143 -1.17 -13.63 -8.61
C ASN A 143 -2.02 -14.66 -9.38
N PRO A 144 -1.94 -15.99 -9.13
CA PRO A 144 -2.76 -16.98 -9.85
C PRO A 144 -4.27 -16.88 -9.52
N LEU A 145 -4.62 -16.32 -8.37
CA LEU A 145 -6.01 -16.15 -7.90
C LEU A 145 -6.63 -14.87 -8.45
N GLU A 146 -5.82 -13.88 -8.80
CA GLU A 146 -6.25 -12.62 -9.39
C GLU A 146 -6.70 -12.80 -10.84
N LYS A 147 -8.01 -12.98 -11.04
CA LYS A 147 -8.63 -13.06 -12.37
C LYS A 147 -9.01 -11.69 -12.94
N ILE A 148 -9.08 -10.67 -12.08
CA ILE A 148 -9.49 -9.31 -12.42
C ILE A 148 -8.37 -8.38 -11.98
N PHE A 149 -7.89 -7.56 -12.90
CA PHE A 149 -6.88 -6.54 -12.61
C PHE A 149 -7.49 -5.46 -11.70
N SER A 150 -7.15 -5.44 -10.41
CA SER A 150 -7.60 -4.41 -9.48
C SER A 150 -6.45 -3.86 -8.64
N THR A 151 -6.21 -2.55 -8.78
CA THR A 151 -5.23 -1.73 -8.02
C THR A 151 -3.79 -2.24 -8.15
N ASP A 152 -2.81 -1.36 -8.37
CA ASP A 152 -1.42 -1.86 -8.35
C ASP A 152 -1.06 -2.39 -6.94
N GLY A 153 -0.05 -3.26 -6.85
CA GLY A 153 0.40 -3.82 -5.56
C GLY A 153 0.89 -2.78 -4.55
N THR A 154 0.95 -1.50 -4.93
CA THR A 154 1.22 -0.33 -4.08
C THR A 154 -0.03 0.24 -3.42
N GLY A 155 -1.23 -0.23 -3.76
CA GLY A 155 -2.49 0.25 -3.20
C GLY A 155 -2.94 1.60 -3.75
N ASP A 156 -2.25 2.12 -4.76
CA ASP A 156 -2.61 3.37 -5.41
C ASP A 156 -3.70 3.10 -6.46
N PRO A 157 -4.77 3.92 -6.51
CA PRO A 157 -5.79 3.76 -7.53
C PRO A 157 -5.17 4.03 -8.90
N ASN A 158 -5.18 3.03 -9.80
CA ASN A 158 -4.78 3.16 -11.21
C ASN A 158 -5.59 4.22 -12.00
N THR A 159 -6.59 4.84 -11.37
CA THR A 159 -7.38 5.92 -11.98
C THR A 159 -6.74 7.26 -11.67
N MET A 160 -6.11 7.84 -12.70
CA MET A 160 -5.65 9.24 -12.73
C MET A 160 -6.68 10.25 -12.21
N LYS A 161 -7.97 9.92 -12.24
CA LYS A 161 -9.08 10.77 -11.81
C LYS A 161 -8.98 11.16 -10.33
N VAL A 162 -8.66 10.24 -9.41
CA VAL A 162 -8.62 10.54 -7.97
C VAL A 162 -7.50 11.55 -7.66
N ASN A 163 -6.35 11.37 -8.32
CA ASN A 163 -5.19 12.25 -8.16
C ASN A 163 -5.34 13.59 -8.92
N TYR A 164 -6.05 13.58 -10.05
CA TYR A 164 -6.33 14.80 -10.83
C TYR A 164 -7.42 15.66 -10.18
N GLU A 165 -8.48 15.06 -9.64
CA GLU A 165 -9.60 15.77 -9.03
C GLU A 165 -9.19 16.44 -7.72
N SER A 166 -8.41 15.75 -6.87
CA SER A 166 -7.84 16.34 -5.66
C SER A 166 -6.93 17.53 -6.00
N LYS A 167 -5.97 17.36 -6.92
CA LYS A 167 -5.09 18.46 -7.36
C LYS A 167 -5.85 19.60 -8.04
N ARG A 168 -6.87 19.32 -8.87
CA ARG A 168 -7.71 20.37 -9.48
C ARG A 168 -8.59 21.09 -8.48
N SER A 169 -9.11 20.39 -7.47
CA SER A 169 -9.89 21.00 -6.40
C SER A 169 -9.03 21.96 -5.58
N GLN A 170 -7.81 21.55 -5.22
CA GLN A 170 -6.83 22.40 -4.55
C GLN A 170 -6.48 23.64 -5.39
N GLN A 171 -6.22 23.48 -6.69
CA GLN A 171 -5.99 24.61 -7.60
C GLN A 171 -7.19 25.55 -7.71
N ARG A 172 -8.43 25.05 -7.65
CA ARG A 172 -9.63 25.91 -7.62
C ARG A 172 -9.70 26.72 -6.34
N ILE A 173 -9.47 26.07 -5.19
CA ILE A 173 -9.45 26.71 -3.87
C ILE A 173 -8.35 27.76 -3.79
N GLU A 174 -7.14 27.48 -4.29
CA GLU A 174 -6.04 28.44 -4.37
C GLU A 174 -6.36 29.61 -5.30
N LYS A 175 -7.00 29.35 -6.44
CA LYS A 175 -7.42 30.39 -7.37
C LYS A 175 -8.49 31.28 -6.76
N GLU A 176 -9.44 30.74 -6.02
CA GLU A 176 -10.46 31.50 -5.27
C GLU A 176 -9.81 32.35 -4.18
N LYS A 177 -8.91 31.78 -3.37
CA LYS A 177 -8.15 32.52 -2.35
C LYS A 177 -7.26 33.63 -2.92
N ASN A 178 -6.69 33.43 -4.11
CA ASN A 178 -5.89 34.46 -4.79
C ASN A 178 -6.76 35.51 -5.47
N LYS A 179 -8.00 35.18 -5.86
CA LYS A 179 -8.97 36.12 -6.43
C LYS A 179 -9.35 37.19 -5.40
N ASP A 180 -9.52 36.80 -4.15
CA ASP A 180 -9.80 37.72 -3.03
C ASP A 180 -8.60 38.59 -2.64
N LYS A 181 -7.38 38.26 -3.09
CA LYS A 181 -6.15 39.04 -2.84
C LYS A 181 -5.75 39.96 -3.99
N SER A 182 -6.37 39.84 -5.17
CA SER A 182 -5.90 40.51 -6.39
C SER A 182 -6.86 41.56 -6.96
N GLU A 183 -7.74 42.17 -6.15
CA GLU A 183 -8.40 43.43 -6.52
C GLU A 183 -7.46 44.64 -6.33
N SER A 184 -6.26 44.56 -6.91
CA SER A 184 -5.45 45.74 -7.23
C SER A 184 -5.20 45.73 -8.74
N ASP A 185 -6.09 46.43 -9.44
CA ASP A 185 -6.00 47.04 -10.77
C ASP A 185 -4.78 46.68 -11.65
N ALA A 186 -4.83 45.56 -12.36
CA ALA A 186 -3.88 45.25 -13.44
C ALA A 186 -4.57 44.70 -14.70
N PHE A 187 -4.42 45.47 -15.78
CA PHE A 187 -4.86 45.21 -17.16
C PHE A 187 -4.28 43.88 -17.72
N PRO A 188 -4.96 43.18 -18.65
CA PRO A 188 -4.67 41.76 -18.93
C PRO A 188 -3.41 41.61 -19.76
N HIS A 189 -2.32 41.15 -19.14
CA HIS A 189 -1.18 40.63 -19.89
C HIS A 189 -1.33 39.13 -20.10
N THR A 190 -1.43 38.75 -21.38
CA THR A 190 -1.20 37.40 -21.89
C THR A 190 0.18 36.90 -21.45
N LYS A 191 0.26 35.93 -20.54
CA LYS A 191 1.51 35.20 -20.26
C LYS A 191 1.26 33.75 -19.88
N GLY A 192 1.93 32.85 -20.61
CA GLY A 192 2.35 31.55 -20.09
C GLY A 192 1.55 30.36 -20.61
N LYS A 193 2.19 29.57 -21.47
CA LYS A 193 1.80 28.20 -21.79
C LYS A 193 1.61 27.41 -20.49
N HIS A 194 0.66 26.48 -20.47
CA HIS A 194 0.49 25.53 -19.38
C HIS A 194 1.73 24.61 -19.32
N ASP A 195 2.69 24.95 -18.47
CA ASP A 195 3.78 24.05 -18.12
C ASP A 195 3.20 22.97 -17.18
N PHE A 196 2.95 21.79 -17.75
CA PHE A 196 2.78 20.57 -16.97
C PHE A 196 4.12 20.22 -16.32
N GLN A 197 4.43 20.82 -15.17
CA GLN A 197 5.56 20.39 -14.35
C GLN A 197 5.20 19.07 -13.66
N TYR A 198 5.80 17.97 -14.14
CA TYR A 198 6.05 16.81 -13.31
C TYR A 198 7.10 17.22 -12.27
N SER A 199 6.72 17.34 -11.00
CA SER A 199 7.70 17.27 -9.91
C SER A 199 8.23 15.84 -9.84
N SER A 200 9.32 15.59 -10.54
CA SER A 200 10.18 14.45 -10.25
C SER A 200 10.81 14.70 -8.87
N PHE A 201 10.38 13.93 -7.88
CA PHE A 201 11.00 13.92 -6.56
C PHE A 201 12.49 13.58 -6.70
N SER A 202 13.35 14.41 -6.11
CA SER A 202 14.74 14.08 -5.77
C SER A 202 14.78 13.44 -4.38
#